data_AF-A0A6C1BYZ1-F1
#
_entry.id   AF-A0A6C1BYZ1-F1
#
_cell.length_a   1.000
_cell.length_b   1.000
_cell.length_c   1.000
_cell.angle_alpha   90.00
_cell.angle_beta   90.00
_cell.angle_gamma   90.00
#
_symmetry.space_group_name_H-M   'P 1'
#
loop_
_entity.id
_entity.type
_entity.pdbx_description
1 polymer ?
#
loop_
_entity_poly.entity_id
_entity_poly.type
_entity_poly.pdbx_seq_one_letter_code
_entity_poly.pdbx_strand_id
1 'polypeptide(L)' 'MSDVYERFVGLLSGFGIGADEVEPDHTFTHLEFDSLALVELTLAVQQEFGVSVGDDELGPEDTMARAAKVIESKLVGV' A
#
# COMPACT_ATOMS: atom_id res chain seq x y z
N MET A 1 -2.24 -1.93 15.68
CA MET A 1 -2.05 -1.40 14.32
C MET A 1 -3.42 -1.41 13.65
N SER A 2 -3.73 -0.47 12.76
CA SER A 2 -5.05 -0.44 12.11
C SER A 2 -5.24 -1.70 11.27
N ASP A 3 -6.44 -2.28 11.27
CA ASP A 3 -6.82 -3.45 10.45
C ASP A 3 -6.43 -3.26 8.96
N VAL A 4 -6.55 -2.03 8.47
CA VAL A 4 -6.15 -1.61 7.12
C VAL A 4 -4.65 -1.80 6.86
N TYR A 5 -3.79 -1.47 7.83
CA TYR A 5 -2.33 -1.62 7.68
C TYR A 5 -1.96 -3.10 7.63
N GLU A 6 -2.51 -3.92 8.53
CA GLU A 6 -2.23 -5.37 8.52
C GLU A 6 -2.68 -6.04 7.22
N ARG A 7 -3.87 -5.66 6.70
CA ARG A 7 -4.34 -6.16 5.40
C ARG A 7 -3.51 -5.63 4.24
N PHE A 8 -3.08 -4.36 4.28
CA PHE A 8 -2.20 -3.77 3.28
C PHE A 8 -0.84 -4.47 3.24
N VAL A 9 -0.21 -4.70 4.40
CA VAL A 9 1.04 -5.46 4.51
C VAL A 9 0.85 -6.90 4.03
N GLY A 10 -0.30 -7.51 4.32
CA GLY A 10 -0.66 -8.82 3.76
C GLY A 10 -0.69 -8.85 2.23
N LEU A 11 -1.14 -7.77 1.57
CA LEU A 11 -1.07 -7.65 0.11
C LEU A 11 0.38 -7.60 -0.38
N LEU A 12 1.27 -6.90 0.33
CA LEU A 12 2.70 -6.82 -0.01
C LEU A 12 3.39 -8.19 0.02
N SER A 13 2.90 -9.13 0.85
CA SER A 13 3.38 -10.52 0.82
C SER A 13 3.09 -11.24 -0.50
N GLY A 14 2.05 -10.83 -1.25
CA GLY A 14 1.81 -11.31 -2.61
C GLY A 14 2.87 -10.87 -3.63
N PHE A 15 3.59 -9.78 -3.34
CA PHE A 15 4.70 -9.25 -4.14
C PHE A 15 6.06 -9.81 -3.72
N GLY A 16 6.09 -10.73 -2.74
CA GLY A 16 7.32 -11.34 -2.22
C GLY A 16 7.96 -10.58 -1.07
N ILE A 17 7.27 -9.60 -0.47
CA ILE A 17 7.79 -8.85 0.67
C ILE A 17 7.21 -9.40 1.97
N GLY A 18 8.08 -9.88 2.85
CA GLY A 18 7.66 -10.39 4.15
C GLY A 18 7.04 -9.28 5.00
N ALA A 19 5.94 -9.56 5.69
CA ALA A 19 5.33 -8.61 6.63
C ALA A 19 6.29 -8.14 7.73
N ASP A 20 7.26 -8.98 8.10
CA ASP A 20 8.35 -8.67 9.04
C ASP A 20 9.41 -7.72 8.47
N GLU A 21 9.50 -7.58 7.13
CA GLU A 21 10.46 -6.70 6.44
C GLU A 21 9.83 -5.34 6.07
N VAL A 22 8.51 -5.23 6.20
CA VAL A 22 7.77 -4.00 5.94
C VAL A 22 7.71 -3.16 7.20
N GLU A 23 8.42 -2.03 7.19
CA GLU A 23 8.28 -1.00 8.23
C GLU A 23 7.43 0.19 7.74
N PRO A 24 6.70 0.86 8.67
CA PRO A 24 5.89 2.03 8.34
C PRO A 24 6.70 3.20 7.75
N ASP A 25 7.99 3.31 8.09
CA ASP A 25 8.91 4.32 7.60
C ASP A 25 9.61 3.93 6.29
N HIS A 26 9.52 2.67 5.84
CA HIS A 26 10.06 2.27 4.54
C HIS A 26 9.25 2.89 3.40
N THR A 27 9.96 3.31 2.36
CA THR A 27 9.36 3.78 1.11
C THR A 27 9.18 2.63 0.13
N PHE A 28 8.31 2.82 -0.86
CA PHE A 28 8.14 1.85 -1.95
C PHE A 28 9.46 1.59 -2.69
N THR A 29 10.22 2.64 -3.02
CA THR A 29 11.56 2.49 -3.63
C THR A 29 12.50 1.66 -2.76
N HIS A 30 12.44 1.80 -1.44
CA HIS A 30 13.28 1.03 -0.52
C HIS A 30 12.93 -0.46 -0.53
N LEU A 31 11.66 -0.77 -0.73
CA LEU A 31 11.12 -2.12 -0.89
C LEU A 31 11.25 -2.64 -2.34
N GLU A 32 12.05 -1.99 -3.18
CA GLU A 32 12.24 -2.36 -4.60
C GLU A 32 10.93 -2.38 -5.40
N PHE A 33 9.93 -1.60 -5.00
CA PHE A 33 8.70 -1.43 -5.77
C PHE A 33 8.96 -0.55 -6.99
N ASP A 34 8.84 -1.17 -8.16
CA ASP A 34 8.81 -0.47 -9.44
C ASP A 34 7.47 0.24 -9.68
N SER A 35 7.44 1.17 -10.64
CA SER A 35 6.21 1.84 -11.07
C SER A 35 5.12 0.87 -11.52
N LEU A 36 5.48 -0.28 -12.12
CA LEU A 36 4.53 -1.33 -12.48
C LEU A 36 3.95 -2.03 -11.25
N ALA A 37 4.79 -2.34 -10.26
CA ALA A 37 4.36 -2.97 -9.01
C ALA A 37 3.42 -2.06 -8.22
N LEU A 38 3.65 -0.74 -8.25
CA LEU A 38 2.73 0.25 -7.67
C LEU A 38 1.35 0.22 -8.35
N VAL A 39 1.30 0.13 -9.68
CA VAL A 39 0.04 -0.01 -10.42
C VAL A 39 -0.68 -1.31 -10.08
N GLU A 40 0.05 -2.42 -9.95
CA GLU A 40 -0.54 -3.70 -9.51
C GLU A 40 -1.04 -3.63 -8.07
N LEU A 41 -0.31 -2.94 -7.19
CA LEU A 41 -0.70 -2.72 -5.81
C LEU A 41 -1.98 -1.88 -5.72
N THR A 42 -2.11 -0.79 -6.47
CA THR A 42 -3.35 0.03 -6.46
C THR A 42 -4.54 -0.76 -6.98
N LEU A 43 -4.34 -1.63 -7.97
CA LEU A 43 -5.36 -2.58 -8.44
C LEU A 43 -5.74 -3.63 -7.39
N ALA A 44 -4.75 -4.20 -6.69
CA ALA A 44 -4.98 -5.17 -5.62
C ALA A 44 -5.73 -4.52 -4.45
N VAL A 45 -5.34 -3.31 -4.06
CA VAL A 45 -6.02 -2.50 -3.04
C VAL A 45 -7.46 -2.18 -3.46
N GLN A 46 -7.68 -1.81 -4.72
CA GLN A 46 -9.04 -1.56 -5.22
C GLN A 46 -9.92 -2.81 -5.19
N GLN A 47 -9.36 -3.99 -5.48
CA GLN A 47 -10.10 -5.24 -5.42
C GLN A 47 -10.37 -5.71 -3.98
N GLU A 48 -9.39 -5.59 -3.09
CA GLU A 48 -9.48 -6.03 -1.69
C GLU A 48 -10.32 -5.09 -0.82
N PHE A 49 -10.12 -3.78 -0.98
CA PHE A 49 -10.74 -2.75 -0.14
C PHE A 49 -11.87 -2.00 -0.83
N GLY A 50 -12.02 -2.12 -2.16
CA GLY A 50 -13.02 -1.36 -2.92
C GLY A 50 -12.68 0.12 -3.12
N VAL A 51 -11.45 0.55 -2.80
CA VAL A 51 -11.03 1.97 -2.90
C VAL A 51 -10.08 2.19 -4.07
N SER A 52 -10.31 3.25 -4.84
CA SER A 52 -9.41 3.63 -5.93
C SER A 52 -8.37 4.62 -5.41
N VAL A 53 -7.10 4.25 -5.50
CA VAL A 53 -5.95 5.12 -5.20
C VAL A 53 -5.33 5.54 -6.53
N GLY A 54 -5.24 6.85 -6.77
CA GLY A 54 -4.64 7.39 -7.98
C GLY A 54 -3.10 7.44 -7.90
N ASP A 55 -2.44 7.52 -9.05
CA ASP A 55 -0.98 7.66 -9.15
C ASP A 55 -0.44 8.94 -8.48
N ASP A 56 -1.25 10.00 -8.40
CA ASP A 56 -0.91 11.23 -7.66
C ASP A 56 -1.04 11.08 -6.13
N GLU A 57 -1.67 10.00 -5.65
CA GLU A 57 -1.88 9.76 -4.21
C GLU A 57 -0.86 8.80 -3.61
N LEU A 58 -0.24 7.96 -4.44
CA LEU A 58 0.84 7.05 -4.07
C LEU A 58 1.97 7.08 -5.08
N GLY A 59 3.12 7.57 -4.64
CA GLY A 59 4.36 7.57 -5.40
C GLY A 59 5.43 6.63 -4.83
N PRO A 60 6.49 6.37 -5.61
CA PRO A 60 7.61 5.52 -5.19
C PRO A 60 8.39 6.06 -3.99
N GLU A 61 8.28 7.37 -3.70
CA GLU A 61 8.90 8.01 -2.54
C GLU A 61 7.98 8.04 -1.30
N ASP A 62 6.72 7.63 -1.42
CA ASP A 62 5.81 7.55 -0.28
C ASP A 62 6.16 6.37 0.64
N THR A 63 5.86 6.54 1.92
CA THR A 63 6.07 5.51 2.94
C THR A 63 4.88 4.57 3.06
N MET A 64 5.13 3.36 3.57
CA MET A 64 4.08 2.35 3.82
C MET A 64 3.00 2.87 4.77
N ALA A 65 3.38 3.64 5.80
CA ALA A 65 2.41 4.27 6.69
C ALA A 65 1.52 5.27 5.95
N ARG A 66 2.09 6.04 5.04
CA ARG A 66 1.35 7.02 4.25
C ARG A 66 0.39 6.32 3.29
N ALA A 67 0.84 5.24 2.64
CA ALA A 67 0.00 4.41 1.80
C ALA A 67 -1.22 3.85 2.53
N ALA A 68 -0.99 3.19 3.66
CA ALA A 68 -2.08 2.65 4.47
C ALA A 68 -3.04 3.76 4.95
N LYS A 69 -2.52 4.94 5.29
CA LYS A 69 -3.34 6.08 5.70
C LYS A 69 -4.21 6.63 4.56
N VAL A 70 -3.71 6.66 3.32
CA VAL A 70 -4.49 7.05 2.14
C VAL A 70 -5.66 6.08 1.94
N ILE A 71 -5.38 4.78 2.03
CA ILE A 71 -6.39 3.72 1.91
C ILE A 71 -7.44 3.83 3.04
N GLU A 72 -6.99 3.97 4.29
CA GLU A 72 -7.86 4.13 5.45
C GLU A 72 -8.75 5.38 5.32
N SER A 73 -8.19 6.50 4.86
CA SER A 73 -8.93 7.74 4.65
C SER A 73 -10.04 7.58 3.60
N LYS A 74 -9.80 6.78 2.56
CA LYS A 74 -10.82 6.48 1.54
C LYS A 74 -11.89 5.52 2.05
N LEU A 75 -11.54 4.55 2.87
CA LEU A 75 -12.48 3.60 3.46
C LEU A 75 -13.45 4.27 4.44
N VAL A 76 -12.98 5.23 5.24
CA VAL A 76 -13.82 5.95 6.20
C VAL A 76 -14.73 6.99 5.52
N GLY A 77 -14.38 7.42 4.30
CA GLY A 77 -15.15 8.40 3.53
C GLY A 77 -16.26 7.84 2.65
N VAL A 78 -16.52 6.52 2.69
CA VAL A 78 -17.56 5.82 1.90
C VAL A 78 -18.80 5.51 2.74
#